data_AF-A0A9X6ZE38-F1
#
_entry.id   AF-A0A9X6ZE38-F1
#
_cell.length_a   1.000
_cell.length_b   1.000
_cell.length_c   1.000
_cell.angle_alpha   90.00
_cell.angle_beta   90.00
_cell.angle_gamma   90.00
#
_symmetry.space_group_name_H-M   'P 1'
#
loop_
_entity.id
_entity.type
_entity.pdbx_description
1 polymer ?
#
loop_
_entity_poly.entity_id
_entity_poly.type
_entity_poly.pdbx_seq_one_letter_code
_entity_poly.pdbx_strand_id
1 'polypeptide(L)'
;MFEYVIYLSSEEKPKDSGNSYGYWKGKTHIYGGILIPLTRDIVDEYTRKYKSRKRAENMAEKLADRCGYVMSWVVEEIESSQ
;
A
#
# COMPACT_ATOMS: atom_id res chain seq x y z
N MET A 1 20.96 0.47 -0.91
CA MET A 1 20.09 0.87 -2.04
C MET A 1 18.72 1.18 -1.45
N PHE A 2 17.99 2.17 -1.97
CA PHE A 2 16.65 2.47 -1.45
C PHE A 2 15.57 1.72 -2.23
N GLU A 3 14.48 1.44 -1.54
CA GLU A 3 13.25 0.86 -2.07
C GLU A 3 12.05 1.69 -1.63
N TYR A 4 10.94 1.53 -2.35
CA TYR A 4 9.71 2.26 -2.09
C TYR A 4 8.59 1.28 -1.78
N VAL A 5 7.83 1.55 -0.73
CA VAL A 5 6.65 0.77 -0.31
C VAL A 5 5.42 1.66 -0.29
N ILE A 6 4.25 1.04 -0.44
CA ILE A 6 2.96 1.75 -0.46
C ILE A 6 2.25 1.42 0.85
N TYR A 7 1.90 2.45 1.62
CA TYR A 7 1.01 2.34 2.77
C TYR A 7 -0.38 2.81 2.35
N LEU A 8 -1.38 1.97 2.55
CA LEU A 8 -2.77 2.23 2.19
C LEU A 8 -3.59 2.54 3.44
N SER A 9 -4.56 3.45 3.30
CA SER A 9 -5.44 3.87 4.37
C SER A 9 -6.90 3.82 3.93
N SER A 10 -7.78 3.44 4.86
CA SER A 10 -9.23 3.60 4.71
C SER A 10 -9.74 4.96 5.19
N GLU A 11 -8.83 5.90 5.46
CA GLU A 11 -9.13 7.25 5.94
C GLU A 11 -8.49 8.28 5.01
N GLU A 12 -8.95 9.54 5.02
CA GLU A 12 -8.44 10.61 4.17
C GLU A 12 -6.96 10.94 4.42
N LYS A 13 -6.52 10.82 5.68
CA LYS A 13 -5.13 11.02 6.08
C LYS A 13 -4.49 9.68 6.42
N PRO A 14 -3.47 9.22 5.68
CA PRO A 14 -2.80 7.97 6.00
C PRO A 14 -2.01 8.10 7.31
N LYS A 15 -2.02 7.04 8.13
CA LYS A 15 -1.30 6.91 9.42
C LYS A 15 -1.76 7.79 10.59
N ASP A 16 -2.78 8.62 10.41
CA ASP A 16 -3.33 9.47 11.47
C ASP A 16 -4.36 8.72 12.35
N SER A 17 -4.74 7.50 11.96
CA SER A 17 -5.87 6.75 12.50
C SER A 17 -5.57 5.27 12.71
N GLY A 18 -6.22 4.66 13.71
CA GLY A 18 -6.20 3.20 13.94
C GLY A 18 -6.87 2.37 12.84
N ASN A 19 -7.59 3.01 11.91
CA ASN A 19 -8.24 2.38 10.76
C ASN A 19 -7.38 2.53 9.49
N SER A 20 -6.17 1.99 9.51
CA SER A 20 -5.30 1.97 8.34
C SER A 20 -5.24 0.55 7.77
N TYR A 21 -5.17 0.40 6.45
CA TYR A 21 -4.95 -0.94 5.86
C TYR A 21 -3.51 -1.41 6.15
N GLY A 22 -2.53 -0.50 6.04
CA GLY A 22 -1.11 -0.81 6.21
C GLY A 22 -0.34 -0.94 4.90
N TYR A 23 0.84 -1.56 4.96
CA TYR A 23 1.75 -1.75 3.83
C TYR A 23 1.24 -2.81 2.85
N TRP A 24 1.21 -2.45 1.58
CA TRP A 24 0.73 -3.25 0.46
C TRP A 24 1.60 -4.48 0.17
N LYS A 25 0.97 -5.66 0.03
CA LYS A 25 1.65 -6.93 -0.26
C LYS A 25 1.75 -7.30 -1.75
N GLY A 26 1.27 -6.44 -2.65
CA GLY A 26 1.31 -6.73 -4.09
C GLY A 26 0.16 -7.60 -4.60
N LYS A 27 -0.83 -7.92 -3.77
CA LYS A 27 -1.94 -8.83 -4.10
C LYS A 27 -3.27 -8.29 -3.58
N THR A 28 -4.31 -8.40 -4.39
CA THR A 28 -5.71 -8.13 -4.01
C THR A 28 -6.48 -9.44 -3.85
N HIS A 29 -7.56 -9.44 -3.09
CA HIS A 29 -8.55 -10.52 -3.07
C HIS A 29 -9.95 -9.95 -3.29
N ILE A 30 -10.89 -10.79 -3.73
CA ILE A 30 -12.29 -10.42 -3.91
C ILE A 30 -13.09 -10.99 -2.74
N TYR A 31 -13.83 -10.13 -2.03
CA TYR A 31 -14.75 -10.52 -0.98
C TYR A 31 -16.09 -9.82 -1.20
N GLY A 32 -17.17 -10.58 -1.33
CA GLY A 32 -18.50 -10.01 -1.60
C GLY A 32 -18.59 -9.16 -2.88
N GLY A 33 -17.79 -9.47 -3.92
CA GLY A 33 -17.72 -8.69 -5.16
C GLY A 33 -16.83 -7.44 -5.10
N ILE A 34 -16.22 -7.17 -3.94
CA ILE A 34 -15.36 -6.00 -3.71
C ILE A 34 -13.90 -6.43 -3.76
N LEU A 35 -13.07 -5.64 -4.45
CA LEU A 35 -11.63 -5.85 -4.50
C LEU A 35 -10.96 -5.21 -3.28
N ILE A 36 -10.34 -6.03 -2.43
CA ILE A 36 -9.72 -5.61 -1.18
C ILE A 36 -8.20 -5.85 -1.26
N PRO A 37 -7.38 -4.85 -0.89
CA PRO A 37 -5.95 -5.02 -0.88
C PRO A 37 -5.48 -5.92 0.26
N LEU A 38 -4.47 -6.77 0.02
CA LEU A 38 -3.76 -7.46 1.11
C LEU A 38 -2.65 -6.58 1.66
N THR A 39 -2.69 -6.35 2.97
CA THR A 39 -1.81 -5.42 3.66
C THR A 39 -1.31 -5.97 5.00
N ARG A 40 -0.31 -5.31 5.60
CA ARG A 40 0.24 -5.56 6.94
C ARG A 40 0.72 -4.28 7.59
N ASP A 41 0.70 -4.21 8.92
CA ASP A 41 1.14 -3.01 9.65
C ASP A 41 2.67 -2.82 9.70
N ILE A 42 3.41 -3.85 9.30
CA ILE A 42 4.88 -3.85 9.27
C ILE A 42 5.40 -4.05 7.84
N VAL A 43 6.58 -3.49 7.57
CA VAL A 43 7.33 -3.80 6.34
C VAL A 43 8.09 -5.11 6.56
N ASP A 44 7.73 -6.14 5.80
CA ASP A 44 8.33 -7.48 5.85
C ASP A 44 8.72 -7.99 4.45
N GLU A 45 9.20 -9.24 4.37
CA GLU A 45 9.56 -9.90 3.11
C GLU A 45 8.40 -10.05 2.12
N TYR A 46 7.15 -9.97 2.61
CA TYR A 46 5.95 -10.06 1.78
C TYR A 46 5.42 -8.69 1.34
N THR A 47 6.01 -7.61 1.85
CA THR A 47 5.67 -6.25 1.45
C THR A 47 6.19 -5.99 0.05
N ARG A 48 5.33 -5.42 -0.80
CA ARG A 48 5.70 -5.14 -2.19
C ARG A 48 6.63 -3.92 -2.23
N LYS A 49 7.88 -4.17 -2.60
CA LYS A 49 8.92 -3.16 -2.75
C LYS A 49 9.09 -2.76 -4.22
N TYR A 50 9.29 -1.48 -4.48
CA TYR A 50 9.53 -0.90 -5.79
C TYR A 50 10.91 -0.26 -5.83
N LYS A 51 11.63 -0.39 -6.95
CA LYS A 51 12.93 0.29 -7.16
C LYS A 51 12.80 1.77 -7.57
N SER A 52 11.57 2.26 -7.74
CA SER A 52 11.29 3.63 -8.19
C SER A 52 10.03 4.16 -7.52
N ARG A 53 10.12 5.36 -6.96
CA ARG A 53 9.01 6.07 -6.33
C ARG A 53 7.82 6.23 -7.27
N LYS A 54 8.07 6.71 -8.50
CA LYS A 54 7.04 6.88 -9.53
C LYS A 54 6.28 5.58 -9.85
N ARG A 55 6.96 4.43 -9.82
CA ARG A 55 6.29 3.13 -10.02
C ARG A 55 5.39 2.75 -8.84
N ALA A 56 5.79 3.11 -7.62
CA ALA A 56 4.97 2.91 -6.43
C ALA A 56 3.74 3.83 -6.45
N GLU A 57 3.93 5.13 -6.75
CA GLU A 57 2.85 6.13 -6.85
C GLU A 57 1.81 5.71 -7.91
N ASN A 58 2.25 5.39 -9.13
CA ASN A 58 1.36 4.92 -10.20
C ASN A 58 0.59 3.64 -9.82
N MET A 59 1.11 2.81 -8.92
CA MET A 59 0.38 1.63 -8.44
C MET A 59 -0.59 2.00 -7.32
N ALA A 60 -0.20 2.91 -6.43
CA ALA A 60 -1.04 3.39 -5.36
C ALA A 60 -2.31 4.07 -5.91
N GLU A 61 -2.17 4.90 -6.95
CA GLU A 61 -3.30 5.47 -7.70
C GLU A 61 -4.23 4.38 -8.26
N LYS A 62 -3.67 3.38 -8.94
CA LYS A 62 -4.46 2.24 -9.46
C LYS A 62 -5.18 1.46 -8.37
N LEU A 63 -4.60 1.36 -7.17
CA LEU A 63 -5.22 0.69 -6.05
C LEU A 63 -6.36 1.54 -5.49
N ALA A 64 -6.18 2.86 -5.35
CA ALA A 64 -7.24 3.78 -4.96
C ALA A 64 -8.42 3.74 -5.94
N ASP A 65 -8.16 3.67 -7.26
CA ASP A 65 -9.21 3.60 -8.28
C ASP A 65 -9.99 2.28 -8.26
N ARG A 66 -9.35 1.16 -7.89
CA ARG A 66 -9.92 -0.20 -8.01
C ARG A 66 -10.46 -0.75 -6.69
N CYS A 67 -9.89 -0.33 -5.57
CA CYS A 67 -10.26 -0.77 -4.24
C CYS A 67 -11.06 0.34 -3.58
N GLY A 68 -12.39 0.30 -3.69
CA GLY A 68 -13.28 1.41 -3.30
C GLY A 68 -13.23 1.86 -1.84
N TYR A 69 -12.54 1.11 -0.96
CA TYR A 69 -12.32 1.49 0.45
C TYR A 69 -10.92 2.04 0.72
N VAL A 70 -10.03 2.08 -0.28
CA VAL A 70 -8.75 2.76 -0.17
C VAL A 70 -9.01 4.25 -0.42
N MET A 71 -9.05 5.04 0.66
CA MET A 71 -9.36 6.47 0.59
C MET A 71 -8.11 7.32 0.39
N SER A 72 -6.97 6.90 0.93
CA SER A 72 -5.70 7.58 0.74
C SER A 72 -4.52 6.61 0.80
N TRP A 73 -3.35 7.11 0.39
CA TRP A 73 -2.11 6.33 0.37
C TRP A 73 -0.89 7.24 0.57
N VAL A 74 0.22 6.65 1.02
CA VAL A 74 1.53 7.29 1.03
C VAL A 74 2.59 6.33 0.51
N VAL A 75 3.56 6.86 -0.21
CA VAL A 75 4.76 6.12 -0.64
C VAL A 75 5.92 6.48 0.25
N GLU A 76 6.52 5.46 0.86
CA GLU A 76 7.65 5.61 1.77
C GLU A 76 8.92 5.04 1.16
N GLU A 77 10.02 5.74 1.40
CA GLU A 77 11.36 5.26 1.08
C GLU A 77 11.89 4.45 2.27
N ILE A 78 12.41 3.25 1.99
CA ILE A 78 13.01 2.35 2.97
C ILE A 78 14.41 1.95 2.53
N GLU A 79 15.28 1.66 3.49
CA GLU A 79 16.56 1.01 3.20
C GLU A 79 16.32 -0.43 2.74
N SER A 80 16.90 -0.82 1.61
CA SER A 80 16.91 -2.23 1.22
C SER A 80 17.68 -3.03 2.26
N SER A 81 16.97 -3.88 2.99
CA SER A 81 17.55 -4.93 3.80
C SER A 81 18.40 -5.82 2.89
N GLN A 82 19.71 -5.94 3.19
CA GLN A 82 20.63 -6.86 2.51
C GLN A 82 20.25 -8.32 2.75
#